data_AF-A0A2V8G3Q2-F1
#
_entry.id   AF-A0A2V8G3Q2-F1
#
_cell.length_a   1.000
_cell.length_b   1.000
_cell.length_c   1.000
_cell.angle_alpha   90.00
_cell.angle_beta   90.00
_cell.angle_gamma   90.00
#
_symmetry.space_group_name_H-M   'P 1'
#
loop_
_entity.id
_entity.type
_entity.pdbx_description
1 polymer ?
#
loop_
_entity_poly.entity_id
_entity_poly.type
_entity_poly.pdbx_seq_one_letter_code
_entity_poly.pdbx_strand_id
1 'polypeptide(L)' 'SARASEFAGVSTPLTWKEVDRGIDPRDFTVRTAPARFQEVGDLWARLRADKPADLEAVLRKYARDSR' A
#
# COMPACT_ATOMS: atom_id res chain seq x y z
N SER A 1 -0.56 2.07 -9.77
CA SER A 1 -0.27 2.54 -11.16
C SER A 1 0.82 1.69 -11.78
N ALA A 2 0.87 1.63 -13.12
CA ALA A 2 1.96 0.94 -13.83
C ALA A 2 3.32 1.62 -13.58
N ARG A 3 4.40 0.87 -13.76
CA ARG A 3 5.78 1.33 -13.67
C ARG A 3 6.51 1.00 -14.97
N ALA A 4 7.34 1.92 -15.43
CA ALA A 4 8.27 1.68 -16.53
C ALA A 4 9.45 0.84 -16.02
N SER A 5 9.17 -0.43 -15.71
CA SER A 5 10.15 -1.42 -15.30
C SER A 5 10.23 -2.55 -16.32
N GLU A 6 11.32 -3.32 -16.30
CA GLU A 6 11.57 -4.46 -17.20
C GLU A 6 10.41 -5.47 -17.22
N PHE A 7 9.73 -5.64 -16.09
CA PHE A 7 8.60 -6.57 -15.94
C PHE A 7 7.23 -5.88 -15.97
N ALA A 8 7.15 -4.60 -16.36
CA ALA A 8 5.91 -3.81 -16.41
C ALA A 8 5.10 -3.90 -15.10
N GLY A 9 5.78 -3.65 -13.98
CA GLY A 9 5.22 -3.79 -12.63
C GLY A 9 4.09 -2.81 -12.33
N VAL A 10 3.25 -3.16 -11.35
CA VAL A 10 2.18 -2.31 -10.84
C VAL A 10 2.36 -2.08 -9.35
N SER A 11 2.39 -0.81 -8.94
CA SER A 11 2.25 -0.46 -7.52
C SER A 11 0.84 -0.83 -7.07
N THR A 12 0.79 -1.90 -6.28
CA THR A 12 -0.41 -2.67 -5.98
C THR A 12 -0.74 -2.56 -4.49
N PRO A 13 -1.98 -2.20 -4.12
CA PRO A 13 -2.44 -2.28 -2.74
C PRO A 13 -2.35 -3.72 -2.20
N LEU A 14 -1.72 -3.87 -1.04
CA LEU A 14 -1.57 -5.13 -0.31
C LEU A 14 -2.04 -4.97 1.13
N THR A 15 -2.39 -6.08 1.75
CA THR A 15 -2.62 -6.16 3.21
C THR A 15 -1.29 -6.28 3.95
N TRP A 16 -1.26 -5.88 5.23
CA TRP A 16 -0.08 -6.07 6.09
C TRP A 16 0.33 -7.55 6.20
N LYS A 17 -0.64 -8.48 6.29
CA LYS A 17 -0.37 -9.92 6.32
C LYS A 17 0.34 -10.44 5.07
N GLU A 18 0.08 -9.85 3.90
CA GLU A 18 0.80 -10.19 2.67
C GLU A 18 2.23 -9.69 2.73
N VAL A 19 2.43 -8.45 3.17
CA VAL A 19 3.76 -7.85 3.32
C VAL A 19 4.61 -8.64 4.32
N ASP A 20 4.04 -8.98 5.48
CA ASP A 20 4.73 -9.72 6.55
C ASP A 20 5.18 -11.13 6.13
N ARG A 21 4.44 -11.76 5.22
CA ARG A 21 4.81 -13.08 4.65
C ARG A 21 5.96 -13.00 3.64
N GLY A 22 6.27 -11.79 3.15
CA GLY A 22 7.18 -11.59 2.03
C GLY A 22 6.46 -11.69 0.69
N ILE A 23 6.81 -10.80 -0.24
CA ILE A 23 6.23 -10.72 -1.59
C ILE A 23 7.34 -10.57 -2.64
N ASP A 24 7.10 -11.06 -3.86
CA ASP A 24 7.89 -10.67 -5.04
C ASP A 24 7.13 -9.57 -5.80
N PRO A 25 7.72 -8.38 -5.98
CA PRO A 25 7.12 -7.34 -6.82
C PRO A 25 6.77 -7.80 -8.25
N ARG A 26 7.44 -8.83 -8.78
CA ARG A 26 7.20 -9.39 -10.12
C ARG A 26 5.85 -10.10 -10.25
N ASP A 27 5.21 -10.47 -9.15
CA ASP A 27 3.87 -11.05 -9.16
C ASP A 27 2.80 -10.01 -9.54
N PHE A 28 3.14 -8.72 -9.43
CA PHE A 28 2.22 -7.61 -9.65
C PHE A 28 2.60 -6.84 -10.92
N THR A 29 1.95 -7.20 -12.02
CA THR A 29 2.20 -6.62 -13.36
C THR A 29 0.92 -6.07 -13.96
N VAL A 30 1.05 -5.32 -15.07
CA VAL A 30 -0.12 -4.86 -15.85
C VAL A 30 -1.03 -6.01 -16.30
N ARG A 31 -0.50 -7.23 -16.41
CA ARG A 31 -1.28 -8.42 -16.79
C ARG A 31 -1.98 -9.09 -15.61
N THR A 32 -1.36 -9.10 -14.43
CA THR A 32 -1.89 -9.82 -13.24
C THR A 32 -2.75 -8.94 -12.35
N ALA A 33 -2.50 -7.63 -12.30
CA ALA A 33 -3.19 -6.70 -11.42
C ALA A 33 -4.72 -6.66 -11.60
N PRO A 34 -5.30 -6.67 -12.82
CA PRO A 34 -6.75 -6.61 -12.99
C PRO A 34 -7.50 -7.78 -12.33
N ALA A 35 -7.01 -9.01 -12.49
CA ALA A 35 -7.63 -10.20 -11.89
C ALA A 35 -7.56 -10.13 -10.36
N ARG A 36 -6.41 -9.71 -9.81
CA ARG A 36 -6.25 -9.51 -8.37
C ARG A 36 -7.26 -8.49 -7.81
N PHE A 37 -7.44 -7.35 -8.47
CA PHE A 37 -8.36 -6.32 -7.98
C PHE A 37 -9.81 -6.80 -7.94
N GLN A 38 -10.20 -7.68 -8.86
CA GLN A 38 -11.51 -8.34 -8.84
C GLN A 38 -11.62 -9.34 -7.67
N GLU A 39 -10.55 -10.06 -7.38
CA GLU A 39 -10.50 -11.06 -6.31
C GLU A 39 -10.56 -10.44 -4.92
N VAL A 40 -9.72 -9.44 -4.65
CA VAL A 40 -9.56 -8.87 -3.29
C VAL A 40 -10.40 -7.62 -3.03
N GLY A 41 -10.98 -7.03 -4.08
CA GLY A 41 -11.72 -5.78 -4.00
C GLY A 41 -10.85 -4.58 -3.62
N ASP A 42 -11.46 -3.55 -3.03
CA ASP A 42 -10.78 -2.32 -2.65
C ASP A 42 -10.21 -2.36 -1.22
N LEU A 43 -8.93 -2.72 -1.11
CA LEU A 43 -8.22 -2.75 0.17
C LEU A 43 -8.04 -1.37 0.83
N TRP A 44 -8.22 -0.27 0.09
CA TRP A 44 -8.11 1.08 0.61
C TRP A 44 -9.46 1.69 1.02
N ALA A 45 -10.57 0.97 0.86
CA ALA A 45 -11.90 1.48 1.22
C ALA A 45 -11.95 2.06 2.64
N ARG A 46 -11.32 1.38 3.62
CA ARG A 46 -11.26 1.85 5.01
C ARG A 46 -10.48 3.15 5.18
N LEU A 47 -9.40 3.36 4.42
CA LEU A 47 -8.60 4.58 4.50
C LEU A 47 -9.43 5.84 4.19
N ARG A 48 -10.45 5.70 3.33
CA ARG A 48 -11.33 6.83 2.95
C ARG A 48 -12.52 7.03 3.89
N ALA A 49 -12.87 6.01 4.67
CA ALA A 49 -14.03 6.05 5.58
C ALA A 49 -13.63 6.31 7.04
N ASP A 50 -12.43 5.87 7.44
CA ASP A 50 -11.95 5.99 8.81
C ASP A 50 -11.51 7.43 9.13
N LYS A 51 -11.40 7.73 10.43
CA LYS A 51 -10.96 9.04 10.92
C LYS A 51 -9.56 9.36 10.35
N PRO A 52 -9.36 10.56 9.77
CA PRO A 52 -8.05 10.99 9.29
C PRO A 52 -6.97 10.96 10.38
N ALA A 53 -5.72 10.74 9.98
CA ALA A 53 -4.58 10.79 10.88
C ALA A 53 -4.36 12.20 11.45
N ASP A 54 -4.01 12.29 12.74
CA ASP A 54 -3.67 13.54 13.41
C ASP A 54 -2.17 13.84 13.21
N LEU A 55 -1.86 14.77 12.30
CA LEU A 55 -0.49 15.19 12.02
C LEU A 55 0.15 15.92 13.21
N GLU A 56 -0.62 16.65 14.02
CA GLU A 56 -0.06 17.35 15.18
C GLU A 56 0.43 16.35 16.24
N ALA A 57 -0.31 15.26 16.45
CA ALA A 57 0.12 14.20 17.35
C ALA A 57 1.45 13.57 16.92
N VAL A 58 1.64 13.37 15.60
CA VAL A 58 2.90 12.86 15.04
C VAL A 58 4.04 13.85 15.25
N LEU A 59 3.84 15.14 14.95
CA LEU A 59 4.86 16.18 15.10
C LEU A 59 5.27 16.37 16.57
N ARG A 60 4.30 16.35 17.50
CA ARG A 60 4.58 16.42 18.95
C ARG A 60 5.45 15.24 19.41
N LYS A 61 5.25 14.04 18.86
CA LYS A 61 6.10 12.88 19.17
C LYS A 61 7.52 13.07 18.64
N TYR A 62 7.65 13.45 17.37
CA TYR A 62 8.95 13.68 16.74
C TYR A 62 9.78 14.74 17.50
N ALA A 63 9.18 15.87 17.89
CA ALA A 63 9.88 16.93 18.62
C ALA A 63 10.37 16.51 20.01
N ARG A 64 9.75 15.49 20.64
CA ARG A 64 10.22 14.91 21.91
C ARG A 64 11.40 13.96 21.69
N ASP A 65 11.37 13.17 20.63
CA ASP A 65 12.41 12.17 20.32
C ASP A 65 13.68 12.82 19.71
N SER A 66 13.59 14.07 19.25
CA SER A 66 14.71 14.85 18.68
C SER A 66 15.51 15.66 19.72
N ARG A 67 15.18 15.49 21.01
CA ARG A 67 15.84 16.12 22.17
C ARG A 67 16.74 15.12 22.86
#